data_AF-A0A3D6DGA1-F1
#
_entry.id   AF-A0A3D6DGA1-F1
#
_cell.length_a   1.000
_cell.length_b   1.000
_cell.length_c   1.000
_cell.angle_alpha   90.00
_cell.angle_beta   90.00
_cell.angle_gamma   90.00
#
_symmetry.space_group_name_H-M   'P 1'
#
loop_
_entity.id
_entity.type
_entity.pdbx_description
1 polymer ?
#
loop_
_entity_poly.entity_id
_entity_poly.type
_entity_poly.pdbx_seq_one_letter_code
_entity_poly.pdbx_strand_id
1 'polypeptide(L)' 'CSHGCTTGQFDKEALFYLRSRGMTETAANNLLVQAFLAEVLDGFRPEIRDYVHSVYARRLGWS' A
#
# COMPACT_ATOMS: atom_id res chain seq x y z
N CYS A 1 -13.17 20.45 -17.69
CA CYS A 1 -13.10 19.17 -16.97
C CYS A 1 -11.82 18.45 -17.36
N SER A 2 -10.89 18.26 -16.42
CA SER A 2 -9.69 17.43 -16.60
C SER A 2 -9.88 16.11 -15.85
N HIS A 3 -9.45 15.01 -16.46
CA HIS A 3 -9.41 13.68 -15.82
C HIS A 3 -7.99 13.15 -15.99
N GLY A 4 -7.40 12.65 -14.91
CA GLY A 4 -6.08 12.01 -14.92
C GLY A 4 -6.20 10.55 -14.55
N CYS A 5 -5.42 9.70 -15.21
CA CYS A 5 -5.30 8.28 -14.89
C CYS A 5 -3.81 7.93 -14.91
N THR A 6 -3.32 7.30 -13.85
CA THR A 6 -1.94 6.82 -13.75
C THR A 6 -1.97 5.33 -13.40
N THR A 7 -1.08 4.57 -14.04
CA THR A 7 -0.84 3.17 -13.76
C THR A 7 0.66 2.95 -13.64
N GLY A 8 1.08 1.95 -12.85
CA GLY A 8 2.50 1.75 -12.57
C GLY A 8 2.77 0.45 -11.82
N GLN A 9 4.06 0.19 -11.63
CA GLN A 9 4.59 -0.88 -10.79
C GLN A 9 5.18 -0.26 -9.51
N PHE A 10 5.55 -1.08 -8.53
CA PHE A 10 6.30 -0.58 -7.38
C PHE A 10 7.62 0.07 -7.80
N ASP A 11 7.96 1.16 -7.11
CA ASP A 11 9.26 1.81 -7.26
C ASP A 11 10.36 0.88 -6.72
N LYS A 12 11.24 0.46 -7.62
CA LYS A 12 12.33 -0.46 -7.31
C LYS A 12 13.37 0.18 -6.39
N GLU A 13 13.59 1.49 -6.46
CA GLU A 13 14.50 2.19 -5.56
C GLU A 13 13.91 2.28 -4.16
N ALA A 14 12.60 2.57 -4.05
CA ALA A 14 11.91 2.55 -2.76
C ALA A 14 11.95 1.15 -2.12
N LEU A 15 11.69 0.09 -2.89
CA LEU A 15 11.80 -1.29 -2.42
C LEU A 15 13.24 -1.62 -1.99
N PHE A 16 14.24 -1.26 -2.79
CA PHE A 16 15.64 -1.49 -2.46
C PHE A 16 16.01 -0.78 -1.16
N TYR A 17 15.61 0.48 -1.00
CA TYR A 17 15.85 1.28 0.20
C TYR A 17 15.25 0.62 1.45
N LEU A 18 13.97 0.25 1.41
CA LEU A 18 13.29 -0.42 2.53
C LEU A 18 13.96 -1.76 2.88
N ARG A 19 14.32 -2.55 1.86
CA ARG A 19 15.01 -3.83 2.06
C ARG A 19 16.43 -3.66 2.63
N SER A 20 17.16 -2.64 2.21
CA SER A 20 18.50 -2.32 2.76
C SER A 20 18.45 -1.97 4.25
N ARG A 21 17.30 -1.53 4.75
CA ARG A 21 17.02 -1.26 6.18
C ARG A 21 16.56 -2.50 6.94
N GLY A 22 16.62 -3.68 6.33
CA GLY A 22 16.32 -4.97 6.96
C GLY A 22 14.87 -5.42 6.82
N MET A 23 14.04 -4.72 6.05
CA MET A 23 12.66 -5.17 5.81
C MET A 23 12.64 -6.38 4.87
N THR A 24 11.75 -7.33 5.14
CA THR A 24 11.44 -8.38 4.18
C THR A 24 10.77 -7.77 2.94
N GLU A 25 10.87 -8.44 1.81
CA GLU A 25 10.20 -7.99 0.58
C GLU A 25 8.68 -7.84 0.78
N THR A 26 8.07 -8.79 1.48
CA THR A 26 6.65 -8.73 1.88
C THR A 26 6.33 -7.49 2.72
N ALA A 27 7.14 -7.19 3.74
CA ALA A 27 6.92 -6.03 4.58
C ALA A 27 7.11 -4.71 3.82
N ALA A 28 8.10 -4.64 2.93
CA ALA A 28 8.35 -3.47 2.10
C ALA A 28 7.18 -3.22 1.12
N ASN A 29 6.72 -4.26 0.42
CA ASN A 29 5.56 -4.18 -0.46
C ASN A 29 4.30 -3.76 0.29
N ASN A 30 4.06 -4.35 1.47
CA ASN A 30 2.91 -4.00 2.31
C ASN A 30 2.93 -2.53 2.71
N LEU A 31 4.09 -2.02 3.14
CA LEU A 31 4.24 -0.62 3.51
C LEU A 31 3.92 0.33 2.34
N LEU A 32 4.42 0.04 1.14
CA LEU A 32 4.15 0.87 -0.04
C LEU A 32 2.67 0.88 -0.42
N VAL A 33 2.00 -0.28 -0.35
CA VAL A 33 0.55 -0.35 -0.61
C VAL A 33 -0.24 0.40 0.47
N GLN A 34 0.14 0.26 1.74
CA GLN A 34 -0.51 0.99 2.82
C GLN A 34 -0.35 2.51 2.65
N ALA A 35 0.84 2.98 2.27
CA ALA A 35 1.08 4.40 2.01
C ALA A 35 0.19 4.91 0.87
N PHE A 36 0.06 4.16 -0.23
CA PHE A 36 -0.83 4.49 -1.34
C PHE A 36 -2.31 4.51 -0.91
N LEU A 37 -2.76 3.49 -0.19
CA LEU A 37 -4.15 3.39 0.27
C LEU A 37 -4.50 4.43 1.32
N ALA A 38 -3.54 4.89 2.13
CA ALA A 38 -3.79 5.87 3.18
C ALA A 38 -4.33 7.19 2.62
N GLU A 39 -3.79 7.65 1.49
CA GLU A 39 -4.28 8.84 0.78
C GLU A 39 -5.66 8.60 0.17
N VAL A 40 -5.88 7.44 -0.46
CA VAL A 40 -7.17 7.09 -1.08
C VAL A 40 -8.28 6.96 -0.05
N LEU A 41 -7.97 6.43 1.13
CA LEU A 41 -8.92 6.20 2.21
C LEU A 41 -9.01 7.39 3.18
N ASP A 42 -8.34 8.50 2.88
CA ASP A 42 -8.49 9.70 3.69
C ASP A 42 -9.93 10.24 3.63
N GLY A 43 -10.42 10.72 4.77
CA GLY A 43 -11.83 11.13 4.92
C GLY A 43 -12.85 9.99 5.06
N PHE A 44 -12.49 8.72 4.87
CA PHE A 44 -13.39 7.59 5.14
C PHE A 44 -13.50 7.29 6.64
N ARG A 45 -14.65 6.75 7.06
CA ARG A 45 -14.87 6.32 8.44
C ARG A 45 -13.86 5.22 8.84
N PRO A 46 -13.37 5.19 10.10
CA PRO A 46 -12.38 4.20 10.55
C PRO A 46 -12.76 2.75 10.25
N GLU A 47 -14.04 2.39 10.36
CA GLU A 47 -14.52 1.02 10.14
C GLU A 47 -14.36 0.59 8.68
N ILE A 48 -14.43 1.54 7.73
CA ILE A 48 -14.19 1.26 6.32
C ILE A 48 -12.70 1.06 6.07
N ARG A 49 -11.85 1.88 6.69
CA ARG A 49 -10.39 1.69 6.65
C ARG A 49 -10.03 0.30 7.16
N ASP A 50 -10.48 -0.06 8.35
CA ASP A 50 -10.20 -1.36 8.98
C ASP A 50 -10.70 -2.53 8.14
N TYR A 51 -11.90 -2.40 7.56
CA TYR A 51 -12.45 -3.39 6.65
C TYR A 51 -11.57 -3.57 5.41
N VAL A 52 -11.17 -2.48 4.73
CA VAL A 52 -10.28 -2.54 3.56
C VAL A 52 -8.93 -3.15 3.93
N HIS A 53 -8.37 -2.78 5.09
CA HIS A 53 -7.14 -3.38 5.62
C HIS A 53 -7.27 -4.90 5.77
N SER A 54 -8.37 -5.38 6.34
CA SER A 54 -8.63 -6.80 6.51
C SER A 54 -8.78 -7.58 5.18
N VAL A 55 -9.34 -6.93 4.16
CA VAL A 55 -9.60 -7.54 2.85
C VAL A 55 -8.30 -7.71 2.08
N TYR A 56 -7.47 -6.66 1.98
CA TYR A 56 -6.23 -6.77 1.20
C TYR A 56 -5.22 -7.69 1.90
N ALA A 57 -5.12 -7.63 3.24
CA ALA A 57 -4.17 -8.45 3.99
C ALA A 57 -4.44 -9.95 3.76
N ARG A 58 -5.72 -10.34 3.79
CA ARG A 58 -6.18 -11.69 3.48
C ARG A 58 -5.89 -12.10 2.04
N ARG A 59 -6.11 -11.18 1.08
CA ARG A 59 -5.96 -11.46 -0.35
C ARG A 59 -4.51 -11.63 -0.76
N LEU A 60 -3.60 -10.88 -0.15
CA LEU A 60 -2.17 -10.87 -0.51
C LEU A 60 -1.33 -11.78 0.39
N GLY A 61 -1.88 -12.29 1.49
CA GLY A 61 -1.15 -13.15 2.42
C GLY A 61 -0.03 -12.41 3.16
N TRP A 62 -0.17 -11.10 3.34
CA TRP A 62 0.82 -10.23 3.99
C TRP A 62 0.55 -10.04 5.50
N SER A 63 0.10 -11.12 6.16
CA SER A 63 -0.16 -11.18 7.61
C SER A 63 1.10 -11.39 8.43
#